data_AF-A0A928ZAR9-F1
#
_entry.id   AF-A0A928ZAR9-F1
#
_cell.length_a   1.000
_cell.length_b   1.000
_cell.length_c   1.000
_cell.angle_alpha   90.00
_cell.angle_beta   90.00
_cell.angle_gamma   90.00
#
_symmetry.space_group_name_H-M   'P 1'
#
loop_
_entity.id
_entity.type
_entity.pdbx_description
1 polymer ?
#
loop_
_entity_poly.entity_id
_entity_poly.type
_entity_poly.pdbx_seq_one_letter_code
_entity_poly.pdbx_strand_id
1 'polypeptide(L)'
;MINSNNFVYSRAAAARILNVKHWAIVRFEVWYKVCFVQIKGQRPTFISKKAFKQHFVDWRIEQSRSLCVAQVNREHFRVINPRKSTAYSVFVYEDGFDCECHDYQNQIMIFGGKKACCKHAYGVLTWLGFDKLSDYINKTKAIAVV
;
A
#
# COMPACT_ATOMS: atom_id res chain seq x y z
N MET A 1 -2.98 7.98 -16.43
CA MET A 1 -1.55 7.76 -16.14
C MET A 1 -1.32 7.92 -14.64
N ILE A 2 -0.73 6.92 -13.98
CA ILE A 2 -0.38 6.99 -12.55
C ILE A 2 0.96 7.73 -12.42
N ASN A 3 1.07 8.66 -11.48
CA ASN A 3 2.30 9.38 -11.17
C ASN A 3 2.43 9.62 -9.66
N SER A 4 3.57 10.11 -9.22
CA SER A 4 3.85 10.37 -7.80
C SER A 4 2.83 11.27 -7.11
N ASN A 5 2.21 12.19 -7.85
CA ASN A 5 1.25 13.14 -7.32
C ASN A 5 -0.15 12.54 -7.11
N ASN A 6 -0.55 11.56 -7.92
CA ASN A 6 -1.91 11.01 -7.88
C ASN A 6 -2.02 9.61 -7.26
N PHE A 7 -0.89 8.91 -7.08
CA PHE A 7 -0.91 7.53 -6.60
C PHE A 7 -1.27 7.42 -5.11
N VAL A 8 -0.68 8.29 -4.27
CA VAL A 8 -1.00 8.38 -2.84
C VAL A 8 -2.12 9.40 -2.59
N TYR A 9 -2.05 10.56 -3.25
CA TYR A 9 -3.00 11.65 -3.09
C TYR A 9 -4.04 11.60 -4.21
N SER A 10 -5.09 10.81 -4.03
CA SER A 10 -6.16 10.64 -5.01
C SER A 10 -7.53 11.01 -4.46
N ARG A 11 -8.45 11.36 -5.36
CA ARG A 11 -9.89 11.52 -5.05
C ARG A 11 -10.47 10.26 -4.41
N ALA A 12 -10.07 9.08 -4.86
CA ALA A 12 -10.51 7.81 -4.30
C ALA A 12 -10.02 7.60 -2.86
N ALA A 13 -8.77 7.99 -2.56
CA ALA A 13 -8.27 7.95 -1.19
C ALA A 13 -8.98 8.98 -0.31
N ALA A 14 -9.19 10.20 -0.79
CA ALA A 14 -9.94 11.24 -0.07
C ALA A 14 -11.37 10.77 0.26
N ALA A 15 -12.04 10.14 -0.70
CA ALA A 15 -13.39 9.60 -0.53
C ALA A 15 -13.45 8.53 0.58
N ARG A 16 -12.47 7.62 0.63
CA ARG A 16 -12.36 6.62 1.70
C ARG A 16 -12.05 7.25 3.05
N ILE A 17 -11.11 8.19 3.12
CA ILE A 17 -10.73 8.90 4.36
C ILE A 17 -11.93 9.64 4.96
N LEU A 18 -12.73 10.32 4.11
CA LEU A 18 -13.91 11.08 4.54
C LEU A 18 -15.19 10.22 4.63
N ASN A 19 -15.11 8.93 4.33
CA ASN A 19 -16.25 8.02 4.24
C ASN A 19 -17.41 8.56 3.37
N VAL A 20 -17.07 9.09 2.19
CA VAL A 20 -18.04 9.61 1.21
C VAL A 20 -17.94 8.87 -0.11
N LYS A 21 -19.02 8.94 -0.90
CA LYS A 21 -19.03 8.43 -2.28
C LYS A 21 -18.07 9.24 -3.16
N HIS A 22 -17.32 8.57 -4.03
CA HIS A 22 -16.30 9.21 -4.87
C HIS A 22 -16.84 10.38 -5.72
N TRP A 23 -18.05 10.24 -6.25
CA TRP A 23 -18.72 11.27 -7.06
C TRP A 23 -19.25 12.47 -6.26
N ALA A 24 -19.29 12.39 -4.93
CA ALA A 24 -19.68 13.51 -4.08
C ALA A 24 -18.56 14.57 -3.99
N ILE A 25 -17.30 14.19 -4.25
CA ILE A 25 -16.17 15.11 -4.32
C ILE A 25 -16.25 15.87 -5.63
N VAL A 26 -16.49 17.18 -5.57
CA VAL A 26 -16.61 18.07 -6.73
C VAL A 26 -15.22 18.59 -7.15
N ARG A 27 -14.36 18.89 -6.17
CA ARG A 27 -13.02 19.45 -6.41
C ARG A 27 -11.99 18.77 -5.52
N PHE A 28 -10.82 18.48 -6.08
CA PHE A 28 -9.70 17.87 -5.38
C PHE A 28 -8.39 18.45 -5.90
N GLU A 29 -7.58 19.00 -4.99
CA GLU A 29 -6.29 19.60 -5.32
C GLU A 29 -5.22 19.19 -4.32
N VAL A 30 -4.01 18.94 -4.82
CA VAL A 30 -2.86 18.59 -4.00
C VAL A 30 -2.02 19.84 -3.78
N TRP A 31 -1.95 20.33 -2.55
CA TRP A 31 -1.15 21.49 -2.17
C TRP A 31 0.13 21.02 -1.46
N TYR A 32 0.96 21.96 -0.98
CA TYR A 32 2.27 21.63 -0.39
C TYR A 32 2.16 20.66 0.81
N LYS A 33 1.41 21.04 1.88
CA LYS A 33 1.25 20.22 3.10
C LYS A 33 -0.06 19.43 3.20
N VAL A 34 -1.09 19.85 2.45
CA VAL A 34 -2.46 19.33 2.55
C VAL A 34 -3.03 19.05 1.16
N CYS A 35 -4.16 18.35 1.11
CA CYS A 35 -5.01 18.28 -0.08
C CYS A 35 -6.32 18.99 0.23
N PHE A 36 -6.74 19.87 -0.66
CA PHE A 36 -8.04 20.53 -0.61
C PHE A 36 -9.09 19.60 -1.21
N VAL A 37 -10.21 19.43 -0.50
CA VAL A 37 -11.33 18.59 -0.92
C VAL A 37 -12.62 19.37 -0.76
N GLN A 38 -13.40 19.48 -1.83
CA GLN A 38 -14.73 20.08 -1.80
C GLN A 38 -15.78 19.01 -2.09
N ILE A 39 -16.69 18.81 -1.14
CA ILE A 39 -17.82 17.88 -1.27
C ILE A 39 -19.08 18.69 -1.58
N LYS A 40 -19.93 18.18 -2.48
CA LYS A 40 -21.20 18.84 -2.84
C LYS A 40 -22.06 19.05 -1.59
N GLY A 41 -22.46 20.29 -1.33
CA GLY A 41 -23.33 20.64 -0.20
C GLY A 41 -22.63 20.66 1.17
N GLN A 42 -21.30 20.55 1.23
CA GLN A 42 -20.54 20.65 2.47
C GLN A 42 -19.48 21.75 2.38
N ARG A 43 -18.97 22.17 3.55
CA ARG A 43 -17.84 23.09 3.61
C ARG A 43 -16.56 22.43 3.07
N PRO A 44 -15.71 23.17 2.36
CA PRO A 44 -14.42 22.64 1.93
C PRO A 44 -13.58 22.15 3.11
N THR A 45 -12.86 21.06 2.91
CA THR A 45 -12.05 20.40 3.95
C THR A 45 -10.62 20.24 3.46
N PHE A 46 -9.67 20.38 4.38
CA PHE A 46 -8.26 20.10 4.14
C PHE A 46 -7.85 18.81 4.83
N ILE A 47 -7.23 17.90 4.07
CA ILE A 47 -6.70 16.65 4.61
C ILE A 47 -5.18 16.70 4.56
N SER A 48 -4.50 16.37 5.66
CA SER A 48 -3.04 16.36 5.68
C SER A 48 -2.46 15.27 4.78
N LYS A 49 -1.32 15.52 4.14
CA LYS A 49 -0.60 14.47 3.37
C LYS A 49 -0.20 13.27 4.24
N LYS A 50 0.00 13.49 5.55
CA LYS A 50 0.25 12.41 6.52
C LYS A 50 -0.93 11.45 6.57
N ALA A 51 -2.16 11.95 6.64
CA ALA A 51 -3.36 11.12 6.65
C ALA A 51 -3.49 10.27 5.38
N PHE A 52 -3.16 10.81 4.20
CA PHE A 52 -3.13 10.02 2.95
C PHE A 52 -2.09 8.91 2.97
N LYS A 53 -0.87 9.18 3.46
CA LYS A 53 0.19 8.17 3.56
C LYS A 53 -0.20 7.06 4.53
N GLN A 54 -0.78 7.41 5.68
CA GLN A 54 -1.27 6.44 6.65
C GLN A 54 -2.39 5.58 6.04
N HIS A 55 -3.42 6.22 5.47
CA HIS A 55 -4.50 5.51 4.78
C HIS A 55 -3.97 4.62 3.64
N PHE A 56 -2.95 5.04 2.89
CA PHE A 56 -2.37 4.25 1.80
C PHE A 56 -1.80 2.91 2.28
N VAL A 57 -1.18 2.91 3.48
CA VAL A 57 -0.68 1.71 4.15
C VAL A 57 -1.83 0.90 4.73
N ASP A 58 -2.68 1.53 5.54
CA ASP A 58 -3.79 0.87 6.23
C ASP A 58 -4.73 0.17 5.25
N TRP A 59 -5.04 0.83 4.13
CA TRP A 59 -5.87 0.25 3.09
C TRP A 59 -5.24 -1.00 2.48
N ARG A 60 -3.91 -1.06 2.30
CA ARG A 60 -3.25 -2.24 1.74
C ARG A 60 -3.17 -3.39 2.73
N ILE A 61 -2.97 -3.08 4.01
CA ILE A 61 -3.05 -4.06 5.10
C ILE A 61 -4.48 -4.62 5.17
N GLU A 62 -5.49 -3.77 5.14
CA GLU A 62 -6.88 -4.23 5.13
C GLU A 62 -7.18 -5.13 3.92
N GLN A 63 -6.72 -4.73 2.73
CA GLN A 63 -6.87 -5.52 1.51
C GLN A 63 -6.03 -6.81 1.49
N SER A 64 -5.03 -6.96 2.38
CA SER A 64 -4.24 -8.19 2.48
C SER A 64 -4.92 -9.25 3.34
N ARG A 65 -5.78 -8.85 4.29
CA ARG A 65 -6.48 -9.76 5.22
C ARG A 65 -7.35 -10.81 4.52
N SER A 66 -7.86 -10.50 3.34
CA SER A 66 -8.68 -11.44 2.56
C SER A 66 -7.85 -12.37 1.65
N LEU A 67 -6.52 -12.32 1.71
CA LEU A 67 -5.63 -13.12 0.87
C LEU A 67 -5.15 -14.36 1.62
N CYS A 68 -4.94 -15.45 0.89
CA CYS A 68 -4.34 -16.66 1.43
C CYS A 68 -2.87 -16.71 1.03
N VAL A 69 -1.99 -16.98 1.98
CA VAL A 69 -0.54 -17.10 1.74
C VAL A 69 -0.15 -18.57 1.84
N ALA A 70 0.52 -19.08 0.81
CA ALA A 70 1.12 -20.40 0.78
C ALA A 70 2.62 -20.25 0.57
N GLN A 71 3.42 -20.87 1.44
CA GLN A 71 4.86 -20.89 1.30
C GLN A 71 5.26 -21.95 0.25
N VAL A 72 6.07 -21.55 -0.74
CA VAL A 72 6.61 -22.46 -1.75
C VAL A 72 7.99 -22.95 -1.33
N ASN A 73 8.83 -22.03 -0.85
CA ASN A 73 10.12 -22.32 -0.22
C ASN A 73 10.47 -21.19 0.77
N ARG A 74 11.70 -21.18 1.30
CA ARG A 74 12.13 -20.20 2.31
C ARG A 74 11.95 -18.74 1.88
N GLU A 75 12.18 -18.44 0.60
CA GLU A 75 12.21 -17.07 0.07
C GLU A 75 11.03 -16.76 -0.86
N HIS A 76 10.24 -17.79 -1.24
CA HIS A 76 9.17 -17.66 -2.23
C HIS A 76 7.82 -18.05 -1.64
N PHE A 77 6.87 -17.15 -1.84
CA PHE A 77 5.49 -17.27 -1.41
C PHE A 77 4.53 -17.08 -2.59
N ARG A 78 3.43 -17.83 -2.57
CA ARG A 78 2.26 -17.61 -3.41
C ARG A 78 1.15 -16.96 -2.59
N VAL A 79 0.68 -15.81 -3.06
CA VAL A 79 -0.42 -15.07 -2.44
C VAL A 79 -1.65 -15.14 -3.34
N ILE A 80 -2.69 -15.80 -2.84
CA ILE A 80 -3.91 -16.12 -3.58
C ILE A 80 -5.03 -15.17 -3.14
N ASN A 81 -5.73 -14.60 -4.12
CA ASN A 81 -6.95 -13.86 -3.91
C ASN A 81 -8.16 -14.75 -4.23
N PRO A 82 -8.81 -15.36 -3.23
CA PRO A 82 -9.89 -16.33 -3.45
C PRO A 82 -11.11 -15.71 -4.16
N ARG A 83 -11.31 -14.39 -4.03
CA ARG A 83 -12.45 -13.70 -4.65
C ARG A 83 -12.29 -13.48 -6.16
N LYS A 84 -11.04 -13.45 -6.64
CA LYS A 84 -10.72 -13.17 -8.05
C LYS A 84 -10.10 -14.37 -8.76
N SER A 85 -9.85 -15.47 -8.03
CA SER A 85 -9.11 -16.62 -8.52
C SER A 85 -7.77 -16.24 -9.16
N THR A 86 -7.09 -15.24 -8.60
CA THR A 86 -5.76 -14.82 -9.04
C THR A 86 -4.72 -15.14 -7.98
N ALA A 87 -3.49 -15.41 -8.41
CA ALA A 87 -2.35 -15.65 -7.54
C ALA A 87 -1.15 -14.80 -7.98
N TYR A 88 -0.37 -14.34 -7.01
CA TYR A 88 0.85 -13.57 -7.25
C TYR A 88 2.04 -14.19 -6.51
N SER A 89 3.19 -14.21 -7.16
CA SER A 89 4.47 -14.53 -6.53
C SER A 89 4.95 -13.35 -5.70
N VAL A 90 5.43 -13.64 -4.50
CA VAL A 90 6.15 -12.71 -3.64
C VAL A 90 7.45 -13.36 -3.23
N PHE A 91 8.56 -12.68 -3.49
CA PHE A 91 9.89 -13.07 -3.07
C PHE A 91 10.33 -12.21 -1.89
N VAL A 92 11.10 -12.80 -0.99
CA VAL A 92 11.50 -12.21 0.29
C VAL A 92 13.03 -12.10 0.30
N TYR A 93 13.54 -10.90 0.59
CA TYR A 93 14.97 -10.57 0.58
C TYR A 93 15.34 -9.80 1.85
N GLU A 94 16.62 -9.73 2.17
CA GLU A 94 17.09 -9.02 3.36
C GLU A 94 16.67 -7.55 3.43
N ASP A 95 16.56 -6.87 2.27
CA ASP A 95 16.20 -5.46 2.18
C ASP A 95 14.73 -5.20 1.77
N GLY A 96 13.91 -6.25 1.67
CA GLY A 96 12.47 -6.11 1.45
C GLY A 96 11.80 -7.30 0.77
N PHE A 97 10.88 -6.99 -0.13
CA PHE A 97 10.08 -7.96 -0.87
C PHE A 97 10.22 -7.66 -2.36
N ASP A 98 9.87 -8.61 -3.23
CA ASP A 98 9.54 -8.36 -4.63
C ASP A 98 8.20 -9.00 -4.96
N CYS A 99 7.38 -8.34 -5.77
CA CYS A 99 6.08 -8.83 -6.16
C CYS A 99 5.79 -8.54 -7.63
N GLU A 100 5.28 -9.56 -8.33
CA GLU A 100 4.94 -9.46 -9.76
C GLU A 100 3.68 -8.62 -10.04
N CYS A 101 3.01 -8.09 -9.01
CA CYS A 101 1.77 -7.34 -9.19
C CYS A 101 2.00 -5.90 -9.66
N HIS A 102 1.08 -5.39 -10.47
CA HIS A 102 1.18 -4.04 -11.03
C HIS A 102 1.20 -2.92 -9.96
N ASP A 103 0.52 -3.11 -8.82
CA ASP A 103 0.60 -2.15 -7.69
C ASP A 103 2.01 -2.04 -7.12
N TYR A 104 2.72 -3.17 -7.01
CA TYR A 104 4.10 -3.20 -6.52
C TYR A 104 5.04 -2.49 -7.51
N GLN A 105 4.92 -2.79 -8.80
CA GLN A 105 5.73 -2.14 -9.85
C GLN A 105 5.51 -0.62 -9.88
N ASN A 106 4.26 -0.16 -9.73
CA ASN A 106 3.96 1.26 -9.59
C ASN A 106 4.62 1.88 -8.35
N GLN A 107 4.59 1.19 -7.20
CA GLN A 107 5.27 1.67 -5.99
C GLN A 107 6.77 1.78 -6.18
N ILE A 108 7.40 0.81 -6.82
CA ILE A 108 8.84 0.82 -7.13
C ILE A 108 9.21 2.02 -7.98
N MET A 109 8.47 2.23 -9.08
CA MET A 109 8.67 3.35 -9.99
C MET A 109 8.49 4.71 -9.27
N ILE A 110 7.50 4.81 -8.39
CA ILE A 110 7.12 6.08 -7.76
C ILE A 110 7.99 6.40 -6.52
N PHE A 111 8.40 5.38 -5.77
CA PHE A 111 9.12 5.53 -4.50
C PHE A 111 10.63 5.27 -4.61
N GLY A 112 11.15 4.90 -5.78
CA GLY A 112 12.58 4.70 -5.98
C GLY A 112 13.10 3.37 -5.43
N GLY A 113 12.37 2.26 -5.66
CA GLY A 113 12.97 0.92 -5.64
C GLY A 113 12.99 0.14 -4.32
N LYS A 114 13.03 0.75 -3.13
CA LYS A 114 13.27 -0.02 -1.88
C LYS A 114 12.21 0.09 -0.79
N LYS A 115 11.09 0.76 -1.07
CA LYS A 115 10.02 1.02 -0.07
C LYS A 115 8.65 0.58 -0.56
N ALA A 116 8.60 -0.28 -1.57
CA ALA A 116 7.36 -0.81 -2.08
C ALA A 116 6.85 -1.94 -1.17
N CYS A 117 5.59 -1.85 -0.78
CA CYS A 117 4.88 -2.92 -0.09
C CYS A 117 3.42 -2.91 -0.60
N CYS A 118 3.14 -3.77 -1.57
CA CYS A 118 1.78 -3.97 -2.06
C CYS A 118 0.99 -4.83 -1.07
N LYS A 119 -0.32 -4.97 -1.28
CA LYS A 119 -1.15 -5.83 -0.43
C LYS A 119 -0.68 -7.30 -0.37
N HIS A 120 -0.05 -7.82 -1.43
CA HIS A 120 0.47 -9.19 -1.42
C HIS A 120 1.70 -9.29 -0.52
N ALA A 121 2.62 -8.33 -0.61
CA ALA A 121 3.76 -8.21 0.28
C ALA A 121 3.31 -8.06 1.75
N TYR A 122 2.28 -7.26 2.04
CA TYR A 122 1.69 -7.18 3.38
C TYR A 122 1.11 -8.52 3.86
N GLY A 123 0.51 -9.31 2.97
CA GLY A 123 0.04 -10.65 3.30
C GLY A 123 1.19 -11.56 3.76
N VAL A 124 2.29 -11.59 3.01
CA VAL A 124 3.49 -12.37 3.38
C VAL A 124 4.15 -11.82 4.64
N LEU A 125 4.27 -10.50 4.77
CA LEU A 125 4.82 -9.84 5.95
C LEU A 125 4.07 -10.25 7.24
N THR A 126 2.73 -10.26 7.17
CA THR A 126 1.87 -10.71 8.28
C THR A 126 2.06 -12.20 8.56
N TRP A 127 2.15 -13.03 7.51
CA TRP A 127 2.42 -14.46 7.63
C TRP A 127 3.76 -14.74 8.33
N LEU A 128 4.78 -13.92 8.06
CA LEU A 128 6.10 -13.95 8.70
C LEU A 128 6.10 -13.42 10.14
N GLY A 129 4.96 -12.92 10.65
CA GLY A 129 4.80 -12.41 12.01
C GLY A 129 5.26 -10.96 12.19
N PHE A 130 5.23 -10.14 11.13
CA PHE A 130 5.58 -8.71 11.21
C PHE A 130 4.41 -7.82 10.81
N ASP A 131 4.26 -6.69 11.50
CA ASP A 131 3.25 -5.68 11.17
C ASP A 131 3.78 -4.59 10.22
N LYS A 132 5.10 -4.37 10.21
CA LYS A 132 5.75 -3.31 9.43
C LYS A 132 6.95 -3.84 8.66
N LEU A 133 7.10 -3.33 7.44
CA LEU A 133 8.25 -3.62 6.59
C LEU A 133 9.58 -3.24 7.27
N SER A 134 9.60 -2.14 8.02
CA SER A 134 10.78 -1.72 8.78
C SER A 134 11.24 -2.77 9.78
N ASP A 135 10.29 -3.42 10.45
CA ASP A 135 10.58 -4.35 11.54
C ASP A 135 11.17 -5.64 10.97
N TYR A 136 10.64 -6.07 9.82
CA TYR A 136 11.21 -7.14 9.01
C TYR A 136 12.66 -6.82 8.59
N ILE A 137 12.89 -5.68 7.92
CA ILE A 137 14.22 -5.27 7.43
C ILE A 137 15.24 -5.12 8.57
N ASN A 138 14.81 -4.57 9.71
CA ASN A 138 15.72 -4.40 10.85
C ASN A 138 16.12 -5.74 11.45
N LYS A 139 15.19 -6.71 11.52
CA LYS A 139 15.47 -8.04 12.06
C LYS A 139 16.34 -8.87 11.12
N THR A 140 16.12 -8.81 9.80
CA THR A 140 16.95 -9.53 8.82
C THR A 140 18.38 -9.01 8.82
N LYS A 141 18.56 -7.67 8.86
CA LYS A 141 19.88 -7.06 8.98
C LYS A 141 20.63 -7.47 10.25
N ALA A 142 19.93 -7.60 11.38
CA ALA A 142 20.56 -8.03 12.62
C ALA A 142 21.08 -9.48 12.55
N ILE A 143 20.43 -10.35 11.77
CA ILE A 143 20.84 -11.74 11.58
C ILE A 143 22.02 -11.85 10.61
N ALA A 144 22.09 -11.01 9.58
CA ALA A 144 23.17 -11.05 8.58
C ALA A 144 24.53 -10.51 9.08
N VAL A 145 24.58 -9.89 10.27
CA VAL A 145 25.79 -9.31 10.87
C VAL A 145 26.47 -10.28 11.85
N VAL A 146 25.93 -11.48 12.04
CA VAL A 146 26.47 -12.56 12.88
C VAL A 146 27.02 -13.67 12.00
#